data_AF-A0A1C7DAX8-F1
#
_entry.id   AF-A0A1C7DAX8-F1
#
_cell.length_a   1.000
_cell.length_b   1.000
_cell.length_c   1.000
_cell.angle_alpha   90.00
_cell.angle_beta   90.00
_cell.angle_gamma   90.00
#
_symmetry.space_group_name_H-M   'P 1'
#
loop_
_entity.id
_entity.type
_entity.pdbx_description
1 polymer ?
#
loop_
_entity_poly.entity_id
_entity_poly.type
_entity_poly.pdbx_seq_one_letter_code
_entity_poly.pdbx_strand_id
1 'polypeptide(L)'
;MSFASRTSPSQLIGVIIGLIVCGLIVRMVMAGGVEEFFNPTKQVENEIEAAMKSRPGDLAIIQAIETHFPEEYEAMLENMAEAAMGQQSGEAVADAGSSELARFMARHPNDFAAAPDEALSVVLQHEGTLLDGLLAQDPVLCSDYIMGRMQVDDPLPDSVLQLIGQSAASKVKAMAAGRADQQLRFKTTPADLAALGETMRVRGASELQVSMFLSDSGAAEALDDIQRCEGAIHLVKGIEQQTAGRRALLVATFLTPAR
;
A
#
# COMPACT_ATOMS: atom_id res chain seq x y z
N MET A 1 70.68 -21.86 -20.12
CA MET A 1 69.35 -22.48 -20.37
C MET A 1 68.36 -21.72 -19.50
N SER A 2 67.55 -20.86 -20.10
CA SER A 2 66.65 -19.93 -19.40
C SER A 2 65.22 -20.45 -19.48
N PHE A 3 64.63 -20.79 -18.34
CA PHE A 3 63.22 -21.12 -18.22
C PHE A 3 62.44 -19.83 -17.97
N ALA A 4 61.98 -19.19 -19.04
CA ALA A 4 60.94 -18.16 -18.96
C ALA A 4 59.57 -18.87 -19.04
N SER A 5 58.88 -18.98 -17.91
CA SER A 5 57.50 -19.45 -17.84
C SER A 5 56.57 -18.41 -18.50
N ARG A 6 55.87 -18.83 -19.55
CA ARG A 6 54.76 -18.08 -20.13
C ARG A 6 53.58 -18.16 -19.17
N THR A 7 53.25 -17.07 -18.51
CA THR A 7 51.97 -16.91 -17.80
C THR A 7 50.84 -16.77 -18.82
N SER A 8 49.77 -17.55 -18.67
CA SER A 8 48.60 -17.45 -19.55
C SER A 8 47.81 -16.18 -19.25
N PRO A 9 47.20 -15.53 -20.26
CA PRO A 9 46.40 -14.32 -20.07
C PRO A 9 45.20 -14.50 -19.10
N SER A 10 44.77 -15.73 -18.84
CA SER A 10 43.75 -16.06 -17.84
C SER A 10 44.23 -15.92 -16.39
N GLN A 11 45.53 -16.09 -16.11
CA GLN A 11 46.08 -15.91 -14.75
C GLN A 11 46.26 -14.42 -14.41
N LEU A 12 46.45 -13.57 -15.41
CA LEU A 12 46.63 -12.12 -15.21
C LEU A 12 45.32 -11.43 -14.81
N ILE A 13 44.18 -11.93 -15.29
CA ILE A 13 42.84 -11.41 -14.96
C ILE A 13 42.47 -11.75 -13.51
N GLY A 14 42.82 -12.95 -13.02
CA GLY A 14 42.54 -13.37 -11.64
C GLY A 14 43.28 -12.54 -10.59
N VAL A 15 44.51 -12.11 -10.87
CA VAL A 15 45.31 -11.27 -9.96
C VAL A 15 44.77 -9.83 -9.89
N ILE A 16 44.28 -9.29 -11.00
CA ILE A 16 43.71 -7.94 -11.06
C ILE A 16 42.37 -7.88 -10.30
N ILE A 17 41.49 -8.88 -10.46
CA ILE A 17 40.23 -8.97 -9.69
C ILE A 17 40.53 -9.14 -8.19
N GLY A 18 41.50 -9.96 -7.82
CA GLY A 18 41.91 -10.15 -6.42
C GLY A 18 42.42 -8.86 -5.77
N LEU A 19 43.23 -8.05 -6.48
CA LEU A 19 43.75 -6.79 -5.95
C LEU A 19 42.68 -5.69 -5.84
N ILE A 20 41.69 -5.67 -6.74
CA ILE A 20 40.56 -4.72 -6.66
C ILE A 20 39.66 -5.07 -5.47
N VAL A 21 39.38 -6.35 -5.24
CA VAL A 21 38.58 -6.81 -4.09
C VAL A 21 39.32 -6.56 -2.77
N CYS A 22 40.61 -6.89 -2.67
CA CYS A 22 41.39 -6.59 -1.46
C CYS A 22 41.54 -5.09 -1.20
N GLY A 23 41.64 -4.26 -2.24
CA GLY A 23 41.72 -2.80 -2.11
C GLY A 23 40.42 -2.14 -1.62
N LEU A 24 39.26 -2.68 -2.03
CA LEU A 24 37.95 -2.24 -1.54
C LEU A 24 37.74 -2.58 -0.06
N ILE A 25 38.11 -3.80 0.35
CA ILE A 25 38.00 -4.26 1.75
C ILE A 25 38.84 -3.38 2.69
N VAL A 26 40.09 -3.03 2.31
CA VAL A 26 40.98 -2.21 3.15
C VAL A 26 40.49 -0.76 3.28
N ARG A 27 39.87 -0.19 2.23
CA ARG A 27 39.26 1.15 2.30
C ARG A 27 37.98 1.17 3.15
N MET A 28 37.20 0.09 3.16
CA MET A 28 35.99 -0.03 3.98
C MET A 28 36.32 -0.18 5.48
N VAL A 29 37.39 -0.90 5.80
CA VAL A 29 37.84 -1.13 7.20
C VAL A 29 38.40 0.14 7.86
N MET A 30 39.01 1.04 7.09
CA MET A 30 39.61 2.28 7.62
C MET A 30 38.60 3.42 7.89
N ALA A 31 37.35 3.31 7.40
CA ALA A 31 36.35 4.37 7.50
C ALA A 31 35.33 4.18 8.65
N GLY A 32 35.53 3.18 9.53
CA GLY A 32 34.58 2.88 10.62
C GLY A 32 33.37 2.02 10.21
N GLY A 33 33.34 1.48 8.98
CA GLY A 33 32.21 0.72 8.43
C GLY A 33 32.18 -0.78 8.73
N VAL A 34 32.99 -1.27 9.68
CA VAL A 34 33.06 -2.73 9.97
C VAL A 34 31.83 -3.20 10.75
N GLU A 35 31.25 -2.37 11.62
CA GLU A 35 30.05 -2.76 12.37
C GLU A 35 28.80 -2.87 11.48
N GLU A 36 28.67 -2.04 10.44
CA GLU A 36 27.55 -2.15 9.48
C GLU A 36 27.68 -3.35 8.53
N PHE A 37 28.91 -3.76 8.18
CA PHE A 37 29.12 -4.91 7.31
C PHE A 37 28.87 -6.26 8.00
N PHE A 38 28.96 -6.30 9.34
CA PHE A 38 28.69 -7.48 10.15
C PHE A 38 27.32 -7.47 10.83
N ASN A 39 26.45 -6.50 10.54
CA ASN A 39 25.06 -6.57 10.97
C ASN A 39 24.22 -7.26 9.87
N PRO A 40 24.00 -8.59 9.96
CA PRO A 40 23.26 -9.33 8.93
C PRO A 40 21.86 -8.76 8.70
N THR A 41 21.27 -8.11 9.71
CA THR A 41 19.96 -7.45 9.61
C THR A 41 19.96 -6.35 8.54
N LYS A 42 21.00 -5.51 8.46
CA LYS A 42 21.07 -4.43 7.45
C LYS A 42 21.16 -4.96 6.02
N GLN A 43 21.77 -6.12 5.80
CA GLN A 43 21.80 -6.72 4.45
C GLN A 43 20.41 -7.22 4.05
N VAL A 44 19.71 -7.88 4.97
CA VAL A 44 18.33 -8.36 4.76
C VAL A 44 17.38 -7.19 4.53
N GLU A 45 17.49 -6.09 5.30
CA GLU A 45 16.71 -4.86 5.10
C GLU A 45 16.90 -4.27 3.69
N ASN A 46 18.14 -4.18 3.21
CA ASN A 46 18.42 -3.68 1.85
C ASN A 46 17.82 -4.60 0.76
N GLU A 47 17.84 -5.91 0.96
CA GLU A 47 17.22 -6.88 0.04
C GLU A 47 15.69 -6.78 0.06
N ILE A 48 15.08 -6.60 1.24
CA ILE A 48 13.65 -6.36 1.40
C ILE A 48 13.27 -5.06 0.69
N GLU A 49 14.02 -3.97 0.92
CA GLU A 49 13.74 -2.69 0.29
C GLU A 49 13.87 -2.76 -1.24
N ALA A 50 14.89 -3.45 -1.75
CA ALA A 50 15.05 -3.71 -3.18
C ALA A 50 13.90 -4.55 -3.76
N ALA A 51 13.47 -5.59 -3.04
CA ALA A 51 12.34 -6.44 -3.43
C ALA A 51 11.03 -5.63 -3.47
N MET A 52 10.76 -4.82 -2.45
CA MET A 52 9.57 -3.96 -2.43
C MET A 52 9.62 -2.86 -3.50
N LYS A 53 10.79 -2.26 -3.75
CA LYS A 53 11.00 -1.30 -4.86
C LYS A 53 10.74 -1.93 -6.24
N SER A 54 10.93 -3.24 -6.37
CA SER A 54 10.69 -3.96 -7.63
C SER A 54 9.22 -4.28 -7.88
N ARG A 55 8.37 -4.22 -6.84
CA ARG A 55 6.93 -4.48 -6.95
C ARG A 55 6.18 -3.19 -7.30
N PRO A 56 5.40 -3.17 -8.38
CA PRO A 56 4.59 -2.02 -8.74
C PRO A 56 3.61 -1.68 -7.60
N GLY A 57 3.50 -0.39 -7.25
CA GLY A 57 2.59 0.08 -6.20
C GLY A 57 3.20 0.13 -4.80
N ASP A 58 3.92 -0.90 -4.37
CA ASP A 58 4.50 -1.00 -3.02
C ASP A 58 5.40 0.20 -2.71
N LEU A 59 6.22 0.62 -3.68
CA LEU A 59 7.11 1.78 -3.55
C LEU A 59 6.38 3.04 -3.09
N ALA A 60 5.19 3.32 -3.60
CA ALA A 60 4.44 4.53 -3.24
C ALA A 60 3.98 4.48 -1.77
N ILE A 61 3.58 3.29 -1.30
CA ILE A 61 3.15 3.08 0.08
C ILE A 61 4.35 3.26 1.00
N ILE A 62 5.46 2.59 0.71
CA ILE A 62 6.67 2.60 1.53
C ILE A 62 7.24 3.99 1.65
N GLN A 63 7.36 4.71 0.53
CA GLN A 63 7.82 6.10 0.55
C GLN A 63 6.90 6.99 1.39
N ALA A 64 5.58 6.75 1.37
CA ALA A 64 4.65 7.50 2.21
C ALA A 64 4.83 7.18 3.70
N ILE A 65 5.03 5.92 4.07
CA ILE A 65 5.28 5.52 5.46
C ILE A 65 6.64 6.04 5.92
N GLU A 66 7.70 5.82 5.16
CA GLU A 66 9.06 6.33 5.45
C GLU A 66 9.06 7.85 5.66
N THR A 67 8.38 8.60 4.79
CA THR A 67 8.35 10.07 4.86
C THR A 67 7.56 10.60 6.06
N HIS A 68 6.43 9.97 6.39
CA HIS A 68 5.47 10.54 7.34
C HIS A 68 5.42 9.83 8.71
N PHE A 69 5.93 8.61 8.78
CA PHE A 69 5.91 7.70 9.93
C PHE A 69 7.24 6.92 10.00
N PRO A 70 8.39 7.61 10.11
CA PRO A 70 9.71 6.97 10.01
C PRO A 70 9.95 5.92 11.10
N GLU A 71 9.45 6.15 12.33
CA GLU A 71 9.56 5.18 13.42
C GLU A 71 8.76 3.91 13.13
N GLU A 72 7.53 4.04 12.62
CA GLU A 72 6.72 2.90 12.21
C GLU A 72 7.26 2.19 10.95
N TYR A 73 7.98 2.91 10.07
CA TYR A 73 8.69 2.34 8.93
C TYR A 73 9.86 1.44 9.37
N GLU A 74 10.69 1.93 10.29
CA GLU A 74 11.82 1.15 10.84
C GLU A 74 11.32 -0.14 11.51
N ALA A 75 10.27 -0.05 12.34
CA ALA A 75 9.66 -1.21 12.98
C ALA A 75 9.06 -2.21 11.97
N MET A 76 8.46 -1.71 10.87
CA MET A 76 7.96 -2.56 9.80
C MET A 76 9.09 -3.33 9.11
N LEU A 77 10.22 -2.67 8.80
CA LEU A 77 11.39 -3.33 8.21
C LEU A 77 11.98 -4.39 9.13
N GLU A 78 12.10 -4.11 10.43
CA GLU A 78 12.60 -5.06 11.43
C GLU A 78 11.73 -6.32 11.45
N ASN A 79 10.40 -6.17 11.52
CA ASN A 79 9.47 -7.30 11.51
C ASN A 79 9.54 -8.12 10.21
N MET A 80 9.72 -7.45 9.06
CA MET A 80 9.91 -8.15 7.78
C MET A 80 11.25 -8.88 7.71
N ALA A 81 12.32 -8.32 8.28
CA ALA A 81 13.64 -8.96 8.35
C ALA A 81 13.60 -10.19 9.25
N GLU A 82 12.91 -10.13 10.38
CA GLU A 82 12.67 -11.29 11.25
C GLU A 82 11.93 -12.42 10.50
N ALA A 83 10.90 -12.08 9.73
CA ALA A 83 10.16 -13.05 8.91
C ALA A 83 11.05 -13.69 7.83
N ALA A 84 11.87 -12.89 7.16
CA ALA A 84 12.83 -13.35 6.16
C ALA A 84 13.83 -14.37 6.73
N MET A 85 14.38 -14.07 7.93
CA MET A 85 15.32 -14.95 8.62
C MET A 85 14.66 -16.25 9.10
N GLY A 86 13.39 -16.21 9.53
CA GLY A 86 12.68 -17.35 10.09
C GLY A 86 12.19 -18.38 9.06
N GLN A 87 11.77 -17.94 7.87
CA GLN A 87 11.05 -18.81 6.91
C GLN A 87 11.74 -18.95 5.54
N GLN A 88 12.77 -18.15 5.24
CA GLN A 88 13.58 -18.20 4.00
C GLN A 88 12.80 -18.22 2.67
N SER A 89 11.54 -17.75 2.65
CA SER A 89 10.75 -17.61 1.41
C SER A 89 10.38 -16.15 1.17
N GLY A 90 10.40 -15.72 -0.09
CA GLY A 90 9.95 -14.38 -0.48
C GLY A 90 8.46 -14.15 -0.22
N GLU A 91 7.66 -15.23 -0.23
CA GLU A 91 6.24 -15.22 0.11
C GLU A 91 6.01 -14.83 1.58
N ALA A 92 6.77 -15.42 2.51
CA ALA A 92 6.66 -15.08 3.93
C ALA A 92 7.00 -13.59 4.20
N VAL A 93 7.94 -13.02 3.44
CA VAL A 93 8.27 -11.58 3.53
C VAL A 93 7.13 -10.71 2.99
N ALA A 94 6.51 -11.11 1.87
CA ALA A 94 5.35 -10.42 1.32
C ALA A 94 4.14 -10.45 2.27
N ASP A 95 3.89 -11.60 2.89
CA ASP A 95 2.82 -11.77 3.89
C ASP A 95 3.10 -10.94 5.14
N ALA A 96 4.35 -10.94 5.62
CA ALA A 96 4.77 -10.10 6.73
C ALA A 96 4.54 -8.61 6.42
N GLY A 97 4.99 -8.14 5.26
CA GLY A 97 4.78 -6.75 4.82
C GLY A 97 3.30 -6.38 4.72
N SER A 98 2.46 -7.27 4.16
CA SER A 98 1.01 -7.07 4.07
C SER A 98 0.36 -7.03 5.46
N SER A 99 0.79 -7.89 6.38
CA SER A 99 0.34 -7.91 7.77
C SER A 99 0.75 -6.64 8.53
N GLU A 100 1.97 -6.17 8.36
CA GLU A 100 2.44 -4.91 8.96
C GLU A 100 1.67 -3.71 8.42
N LEU A 101 1.45 -3.65 7.11
CA LEU A 101 0.65 -2.58 6.49
C LEU A 101 -0.78 -2.57 7.03
N ALA A 102 -1.43 -3.73 7.13
CA ALA A 102 -2.76 -3.83 7.71
C ALA A 102 -2.77 -3.35 9.18
N ARG A 103 -1.78 -3.78 9.99
CA ARG A 103 -1.63 -3.34 11.38
C ARG A 103 -1.34 -1.84 11.49
N PHE A 104 -0.53 -1.28 10.61
CA PHE A 104 -0.28 0.15 10.51
C PHE A 104 -1.60 0.89 10.27
N MET A 105 -2.33 0.51 9.22
CA MET A 105 -3.60 1.15 8.87
C MET A 105 -4.63 1.10 10.02
N ALA A 106 -4.72 -0.03 10.73
CA ALA A 106 -5.62 -0.22 11.86
C ALA A 106 -5.26 0.62 13.10
N ARG A 107 -4.01 1.10 13.23
CA ARG A 107 -3.57 1.99 14.32
C ARG A 107 -3.92 3.46 14.06
N HIS A 108 -4.17 3.86 12.81
CA HIS A 108 -4.40 5.26 12.42
C HIS A 108 -5.82 5.60 11.92
N PRO A 109 -6.93 4.95 12.38
CA PRO A 109 -8.26 5.29 11.88
C PRO A 109 -8.70 6.68 12.33
N ASN A 110 -8.29 7.12 13.53
CA ASN A 110 -8.63 8.44 14.05
C ASN A 110 -7.84 9.54 13.35
N ASP A 111 -6.55 9.31 13.07
CA ASP A 111 -5.71 10.23 12.30
C ASP A 111 -6.29 10.42 10.90
N PHE A 112 -6.67 9.32 10.22
CA PHE A 112 -7.36 9.38 8.93
C PHE A 112 -8.68 10.14 9.01
N ALA A 113 -9.54 9.82 9.98
CA ALA A 113 -10.83 10.48 10.15
C ALA A 113 -10.71 11.97 10.49
N ALA A 114 -9.57 12.41 11.07
CA ALA A 114 -9.29 13.81 11.40
C ALA A 114 -8.58 14.58 10.26
N ALA A 115 -8.17 13.91 9.17
CA ALA A 115 -7.44 14.53 8.06
C ALA A 115 -8.14 15.72 7.39
N PRO A 116 -7.45 16.79 6.95
CA PRO A 116 -8.08 17.90 6.24
C PRO A 116 -8.87 17.48 4.98
N ASP A 117 -9.89 18.27 4.61
CA ASP A 117 -10.81 17.96 3.50
C ASP A 117 -10.08 17.76 2.16
N GLU A 118 -8.99 18.49 1.93
CA GLU A 118 -8.16 18.34 0.73
C GLU A 118 -7.50 16.95 0.66
N ALA A 119 -6.93 16.49 1.77
CA ALA A 119 -6.29 15.17 1.85
C ALA A 119 -7.31 14.05 1.65
N LEU A 120 -8.49 14.16 2.26
CA LEU A 120 -9.58 13.20 2.07
C LEU A 120 -10.14 13.20 0.64
N SER A 121 -10.12 14.36 -0.04
CA SER A 121 -10.55 14.45 -1.44
C SER A 121 -9.56 13.74 -2.38
N VAL A 122 -8.26 13.82 -2.10
CA VAL A 122 -7.23 13.06 -2.84
C VAL A 122 -7.42 11.55 -2.67
N VAL A 123 -7.70 11.08 -1.45
CA VAL A 123 -8.02 9.66 -1.20
C VAL A 123 -9.21 9.21 -2.03
N LEU A 124 -10.29 10.02 -2.05
CA LEU A 124 -11.49 9.70 -2.80
C LEU A 124 -11.23 9.59 -4.32
N GLN A 125 -10.38 10.47 -4.87
CA GLN A 125 -9.99 10.42 -6.29
C GLN A 125 -9.19 9.16 -6.63
N HIS A 126 -8.21 8.80 -5.78
CA HIS A 126 -7.43 7.57 -6.00
C HIS A 126 -8.29 6.31 -5.85
N GLU A 127 -9.23 6.30 -4.90
CA GLU A 127 -10.15 5.17 -4.74
C GLU A 127 -11.08 5.02 -5.96
N GLY A 128 -11.61 6.13 -6.48
CA GLY A 128 -12.42 6.10 -7.69
C GLY A 128 -11.65 5.59 -8.91
N THR A 129 -10.39 6.02 -9.06
CA THR A 129 -9.51 5.57 -10.15
C THR A 129 -9.17 4.08 -10.02
N LEU A 130 -8.92 3.61 -8.79
CA LEU A 130 -8.68 2.21 -8.50
C LEU A 130 -9.90 1.35 -8.85
N LEU A 131 -11.10 1.72 -8.39
CA LEU A 131 -12.32 0.96 -8.67
C LEU A 131 -12.64 0.92 -10.18
N ASP A 132 -12.52 2.04 -10.88
CA ASP A 132 -12.72 2.09 -12.34
C ASP A 132 -11.68 1.21 -13.06
N GLY A 133 -10.43 1.18 -12.58
CA GLY A 133 -9.36 0.32 -13.12
C GLY A 133 -9.57 -1.17 -12.86
N LEU A 134 -10.01 -1.53 -11.66
CA LEU A 134 -10.35 -2.90 -11.29
C LEU A 134 -11.53 -3.42 -12.12
N LEU A 135 -12.61 -2.62 -12.27
CA LEU A 135 -13.77 -2.98 -13.09
C LEU A 135 -13.38 -3.26 -14.55
N ALA A 136 -12.51 -2.41 -15.12
CA ALA A 136 -12.06 -2.54 -16.49
C ALA A 136 -11.20 -3.80 -16.71
N GLN A 137 -10.49 -4.25 -15.68
CA GLN A 137 -9.66 -5.45 -15.73
C GLN A 137 -10.51 -6.72 -15.52
N ASP A 138 -11.22 -6.80 -14.39
CA ASP A 138 -12.08 -7.92 -14.03
C ASP A 138 -13.10 -7.48 -12.95
N PRO A 139 -14.41 -7.51 -13.23
CA PRO A 139 -15.44 -7.21 -12.24
C PRO A 139 -15.38 -8.08 -10.98
N VAL A 140 -14.94 -9.34 -11.08
CA VAL A 140 -14.79 -10.24 -9.93
C VAL A 140 -13.70 -9.72 -9.00
N LEU A 141 -12.56 -9.32 -9.56
CA LEU A 141 -11.46 -8.72 -8.81
C LEU A 141 -11.89 -7.44 -8.09
N CYS A 142 -12.67 -6.58 -8.77
CA CYS A 142 -13.23 -5.40 -8.15
C CYS A 142 -14.18 -5.73 -6.99
N SER A 143 -15.08 -6.70 -7.19
CA SER A 143 -15.97 -7.20 -6.14
C SER A 143 -15.19 -7.72 -4.93
N ASP A 144 -14.15 -8.53 -5.16
CA ASP A 144 -13.33 -9.08 -4.08
C ASP A 144 -12.50 -8.02 -3.37
N TYR A 145 -12.05 -6.97 -4.07
CA TYR A 145 -11.47 -5.78 -3.44
C TYR A 145 -12.43 -5.14 -2.44
N ILE A 146 -13.66 -4.86 -2.87
CA ILE A 146 -14.70 -4.19 -2.07
C ILE A 146 -15.10 -5.04 -0.87
N MET A 147 -15.18 -6.36 -1.06
CA MET A 147 -15.58 -7.31 -0.02
C MET A 147 -14.43 -7.70 0.90
N GLY A 148 -13.20 -7.21 0.66
CA GLY A 148 -12.01 -7.60 1.43
C GLY A 148 -11.64 -9.07 1.28
N ARG A 149 -12.01 -9.69 0.15
CA ARG A 149 -11.78 -11.11 -0.17
C ARG A 149 -10.75 -11.33 -1.25
N MET A 150 -10.07 -10.26 -1.69
CA MET A 150 -9.03 -10.36 -2.71
C MET A 150 -7.92 -11.31 -2.24
N GLN A 151 -7.86 -12.49 -2.87
CA GLN A 151 -6.75 -13.43 -2.73
C GLN A 151 -5.82 -13.20 -3.92
N VAL A 152 -4.53 -13.10 -3.65
CA VAL A 152 -3.51 -12.90 -4.70
C VAL A 152 -3.00 -14.27 -5.15
N ASP A 153 -3.92 -15.14 -5.57
CA ASP A 153 -3.54 -16.45 -6.10
C ASP A 153 -2.94 -16.31 -7.51
N ASP A 154 -3.43 -15.31 -8.27
CA ASP A 154 -2.89 -14.89 -9.55
C ASP A 154 -2.22 -13.52 -9.45
N PRO A 155 -1.07 -13.31 -10.13
CA PRO A 155 -0.39 -12.02 -10.15
C PRO A 155 -1.27 -10.99 -10.87
N LEU A 156 -1.62 -9.92 -10.16
CA LEU A 156 -2.35 -8.80 -10.73
C LEU A 156 -1.49 -8.05 -11.77
N PRO A 157 -2.09 -7.45 -12.81
CA PRO A 157 -1.36 -6.59 -13.73
C PRO A 157 -0.66 -5.44 -13.00
N ASP A 158 0.56 -5.11 -13.41
CA ASP A 158 1.35 -4.02 -12.83
C ASP A 158 0.59 -2.69 -12.72
N SER A 159 -0.27 -2.39 -13.70
CA SER A 159 -1.12 -1.19 -13.68
C SER A 159 -2.13 -1.19 -12.54
N VAL A 160 -2.72 -2.34 -12.21
CA VAL A 160 -3.66 -2.48 -11.09
C VAL A 160 -2.91 -2.37 -9.76
N LEU A 161 -1.77 -3.06 -9.65
CA LEU A 161 -0.90 -2.97 -8.47
C LEU A 161 -0.46 -1.53 -8.19
N GLN A 162 -0.12 -0.76 -9.24
CA GLN A 162 0.17 0.67 -9.10
C GLN A 162 -1.01 1.48 -8.56
N LEU A 163 -2.24 1.22 -9.03
CA LEU A 163 -3.44 1.90 -8.53
C LEU A 163 -3.72 1.56 -7.06
N ILE A 164 -3.56 0.29 -6.67
CA ILE A 164 -3.68 -0.15 -5.27
C ILE A 164 -2.67 0.59 -4.41
N GLY A 165 -1.40 0.62 -4.84
CA GLY A 165 -0.32 1.33 -4.16
C GLY A 165 -0.58 2.83 -4.00
N GLN A 166 -1.08 3.48 -5.05
CA GLN A 166 -1.42 4.91 -5.00
C GLN A 166 -2.60 5.20 -4.06
N SER A 167 -3.65 4.37 -4.07
CA SER A 167 -4.77 4.51 -3.13
C SER A 167 -4.28 4.33 -1.69
N ALA A 168 -3.55 3.26 -1.39
CA ALA A 168 -3.00 3.01 -0.06
C ALA A 168 -2.06 4.15 0.40
N ALA A 169 -1.14 4.60 -0.45
CA ALA A 169 -0.25 5.71 -0.16
C ALA A 169 -1.01 7.02 0.12
N SER A 170 -2.11 7.28 -0.59
CA SER A 170 -2.96 8.45 -0.31
C SER A 170 -3.62 8.38 1.06
N LYS A 171 -4.01 7.18 1.53
CA LYS A 171 -4.55 6.96 2.88
C LYS A 171 -3.48 7.23 3.95
N VAL A 172 -2.24 6.76 3.74
CA VAL A 172 -1.10 7.08 4.64
C VAL A 172 -0.87 8.59 4.72
N LYS A 173 -0.85 9.30 3.58
CA LYS A 173 -0.68 10.76 3.54
C LYS A 173 -1.82 11.49 4.24
N ALA A 174 -3.06 11.01 4.10
CA ALA A 174 -4.21 11.57 4.81
C ALA A 174 -4.08 11.37 6.34
N MET A 175 -3.66 10.19 6.80
CA MET A 175 -3.38 9.96 8.22
C MET A 175 -2.33 10.94 8.75
N ALA A 176 -1.23 11.12 8.03
CA ALA A 176 -0.19 12.07 8.41
C ALA A 176 -0.72 13.50 8.50
N ALA A 177 -1.52 13.91 7.50
CA ALA A 177 -2.16 15.22 7.47
C ALA A 177 -3.13 15.41 8.64
N GLY A 178 -3.90 14.38 9.02
CA GLY A 178 -4.80 14.44 10.17
C GLY A 178 -4.10 14.41 11.51
N ARG A 179 -2.95 13.71 11.63
CA ARG A 179 -2.09 13.81 12.80
C ARG A 179 -1.56 15.24 12.99
N ALA A 180 -1.19 15.90 11.89
CA ALA A 180 -0.65 17.26 11.90
C ALA A 180 -1.72 18.35 12.08
N ASP A 181 -2.90 18.19 11.47
CA ASP A 181 -4.03 19.12 11.52
C ASP A 181 -5.34 18.36 11.78
N GLN A 182 -5.68 18.21 13.06
CA GLN A 182 -6.84 17.45 13.50
C GLN A 182 -8.14 18.25 13.32
N GLN A 183 -8.91 17.91 12.30
CA GLN A 183 -10.25 18.46 12.09
C GLN A 183 -11.29 17.67 12.90
N LEU A 184 -12.03 18.36 13.77
CA LEU A 184 -13.10 17.74 14.52
C LEU A 184 -14.25 17.35 13.59
N ARG A 185 -14.60 16.05 13.57
CA ARG A 185 -15.69 15.51 12.77
C ARG A 185 -16.72 14.80 13.64
N PHE A 186 -18.00 15.05 13.35
CA PHE A 186 -19.10 14.33 13.97
C PHE A 186 -19.34 13.00 13.24
N LYS A 187 -20.05 12.08 13.89
CA LYS A 187 -20.51 10.86 13.22
C LYS A 187 -21.52 11.22 12.12
N THR A 188 -21.50 10.47 11.02
CA THR A 188 -22.53 10.58 9.98
C THR A 188 -23.93 10.41 10.56
N THR A 189 -24.84 11.29 10.15
CA THR A 189 -26.25 11.22 10.56
C THR A 189 -27.08 10.42 9.55
N PRO A 190 -28.29 9.96 9.92
CA PRO A 190 -29.22 9.38 8.95
C PRO A 190 -29.52 10.30 7.76
N ALA A 191 -29.52 11.62 7.97
CA ALA A 191 -29.74 12.59 6.89
C ALA A 191 -28.58 12.62 5.89
N ASP A 192 -27.33 12.45 6.36
CA ASP A 192 -26.16 12.38 5.48
C ASP A 192 -26.18 11.11 4.62
N LEU A 193 -26.56 9.97 5.22
CA LEU A 193 -26.71 8.70 4.50
C LEU A 193 -27.88 8.75 3.52
N ALA A 194 -29.01 9.35 3.88
CA ALA A 194 -30.13 9.53 2.96
C ALA A 194 -29.76 10.41 1.75
N ALA A 195 -29.02 11.51 1.98
CA ALA A 195 -28.54 12.37 0.91
C ALA A 195 -27.54 11.66 -0.02
N LEU A 196 -26.65 10.84 0.55
CA LEU A 196 -25.74 10.00 -0.23
C LEU A 196 -26.51 8.97 -1.06
N GLY A 197 -27.46 8.25 -0.45
CA GLY A 197 -28.29 7.27 -1.16
C GLY A 197 -29.07 7.87 -2.32
N GLU A 198 -29.64 9.06 -2.15
CA GLU A 198 -30.29 9.79 -3.25
C GLU A 198 -29.31 10.16 -4.36
N THR A 199 -28.10 10.60 -4.01
CA THR A 199 -27.07 10.92 -5.00
C THR A 199 -26.64 9.67 -5.77
N MET A 200 -26.51 8.53 -5.09
CA MET A 200 -26.22 7.24 -5.74
C MET A 200 -27.32 6.84 -6.73
N ARG A 201 -28.61 6.96 -6.36
CA ARG A 201 -29.76 6.65 -7.23
C ARG A 201 -29.81 7.54 -8.47
N VAL A 202 -29.59 8.85 -8.31
CA VAL A 202 -29.53 9.80 -9.43
C VAL A 202 -28.42 9.40 -10.42
N ARG A 203 -27.36 8.76 -9.93
CA ARG A 203 -26.27 8.22 -10.77
C ARG A 203 -26.55 6.85 -11.36
N GLY A 204 -27.69 6.24 -11.07
CA GLY A 204 -28.10 4.94 -11.61
C GLY A 204 -27.96 3.76 -10.66
N ALA A 205 -27.55 3.97 -9.40
CA ALA A 205 -27.51 2.87 -8.44
C ALA A 205 -28.93 2.34 -8.15
N SER A 206 -29.07 1.02 -8.18
CA SER A 206 -30.29 0.32 -7.76
C SER A 206 -30.48 0.39 -6.24
N GLU A 207 -31.70 0.13 -5.75
CA GLU A 207 -31.96 0.07 -4.31
C GLU A 207 -31.10 -0.98 -3.61
N LEU A 208 -30.84 -2.13 -4.24
CA LEU A 208 -29.97 -3.16 -3.68
C LEU A 208 -28.52 -2.67 -3.51
N GLN A 209 -27.98 -1.95 -4.50
CA GLN A 209 -26.65 -1.34 -4.41
C GLN A 209 -26.56 -0.27 -3.32
N VAL A 210 -27.61 0.55 -3.16
CA VAL A 210 -27.68 1.54 -2.07
C VAL A 210 -27.75 0.83 -0.71
N SER A 211 -28.60 -0.20 -0.58
CA SER A 211 -28.73 -0.98 0.65
C SER A 211 -27.46 -1.74 1.02
N MET A 212 -26.64 -2.17 0.05
CA MET A 212 -25.36 -2.84 0.33
C MET A 212 -24.43 -2.01 1.22
N PHE A 213 -24.42 -0.69 1.06
CA PHE A 213 -23.53 0.19 1.83
C PHE A 213 -24.23 0.94 2.96
N LEU A 214 -25.50 1.30 2.75
CA LEU A 214 -26.22 2.20 3.66
C LEU A 214 -27.17 1.46 4.60
N SER A 215 -27.28 0.14 4.48
CA SER A 215 -28.13 -0.72 5.30
C SER A 215 -27.38 -1.96 5.78
N ASP A 216 -27.67 -2.43 6.99
CA ASP A 216 -27.11 -3.67 7.56
C ASP A 216 -27.89 -4.90 7.07
N SER A 217 -28.19 -4.96 5.77
CA SER A 217 -29.28 -5.80 5.24
C SER A 217 -28.81 -7.06 4.51
N GLY A 218 -27.53 -7.42 4.56
CA GLY A 218 -26.99 -8.56 3.80
C GLY A 218 -27.14 -8.41 2.28
N ALA A 219 -27.45 -7.21 1.78
CA ALA A 219 -27.77 -6.97 0.37
C ALA A 219 -26.61 -7.30 -0.59
N ALA A 220 -25.37 -7.31 -0.07
CA ALA A 220 -24.19 -7.72 -0.83
C ALA A 220 -24.34 -9.12 -1.45
N GLU A 221 -24.96 -10.07 -0.74
CA GLU A 221 -25.11 -11.46 -1.21
C GLU A 221 -26.07 -11.58 -2.40
N ALA A 222 -27.03 -10.67 -2.52
CA ALA A 222 -28.03 -10.66 -3.58
C ALA A 222 -27.54 -10.02 -4.90
N LEU A 223 -26.40 -9.32 -4.86
CA LEU A 223 -25.79 -8.66 -6.00
C LEU A 223 -24.74 -9.58 -6.65
N ASP A 224 -24.67 -9.56 -7.99
CA ASP A 224 -23.53 -10.15 -8.70
C ASP A 224 -22.27 -9.27 -8.59
N ASP A 225 -21.13 -9.78 -9.05
CA ASP A 225 -19.84 -9.09 -8.88
C ASP A 225 -19.76 -7.76 -9.65
N ILE A 226 -20.38 -7.68 -10.83
CA ILE A 226 -20.47 -6.43 -11.60
C ILE A 226 -21.28 -5.41 -10.81
N GLN A 227 -22.46 -5.80 -10.30
CA GLN A 227 -23.33 -4.92 -9.55
C GLN A 227 -22.69 -4.44 -8.24
N ARG A 228 -21.93 -5.29 -7.54
CA ARG A 228 -21.17 -4.89 -6.35
C ARG A 228 -20.13 -3.83 -6.70
N CYS A 229 -19.37 -4.06 -7.76
CA CYS A 229 -18.36 -3.12 -8.23
C CYS A 229 -18.94 -1.77 -8.66
N GLU A 230 -19.97 -1.79 -9.52
CA GLU A 230 -20.71 -0.59 -9.93
C GLU A 230 -21.29 0.14 -8.72
N GLY A 231 -21.81 -0.59 -7.73
CA GLY A 231 -22.29 -0.04 -6.47
C GLY A 231 -21.22 0.76 -5.74
N ALA A 232 -19.99 0.24 -5.60
CA ALA A 232 -18.89 0.95 -4.96
C ALA A 232 -18.45 2.18 -5.76
N ILE A 233 -18.45 2.10 -7.09
CA ILE A 233 -18.18 3.25 -7.96
C ILE A 233 -19.25 4.33 -7.77
N HIS A 234 -20.53 3.95 -7.68
CA HIS A 234 -21.61 4.88 -7.37
C HIS A 234 -21.47 5.50 -5.98
N LEU A 235 -21.03 4.72 -4.98
CA LEU A 235 -20.75 5.22 -3.63
C LEU A 235 -19.66 6.30 -3.67
N VAL A 236 -18.48 5.98 -4.22
CA VAL A 236 -17.33 6.91 -4.29
C VAL A 236 -17.70 8.19 -5.05
N LYS A 237 -18.30 8.05 -6.24
CA LYS A 237 -18.74 9.21 -7.05
C LYS A 237 -19.89 9.98 -6.37
N GLY A 238 -20.74 9.31 -5.59
CA GLY A 238 -21.80 9.92 -4.81
C GLY A 238 -21.27 10.73 -3.62
N ILE A 239 -20.21 10.27 -2.97
CA ILE A 239 -19.49 10.99 -1.90
C ILE A 239 -18.83 12.25 -2.47
N GLU A 240 -18.21 12.16 -3.65
CA GLU A 240 -17.50 13.29 -4.29
C GLU A 240 -18.42 14.50 -4.54
N GLN A 241 -19.68 14.22 -4.87
CA GLN A 241 -20.72 15.22 -5.17
C GLN A 241 -21.38 15.85 -3.94
N GLN A 242 -21.05 15.40 -2.73
CA GLN A 242 -21.57 16.01 -1.51
C GLN A 242 -20.91 17.37 -1.23
N THR A 243 -21.54 18.17 -0.37
CA THR A 243 -20.91 19.38 0.17
C THR A 243 -19.62 19.04 0.90
N ALA A 244 -18.64 19.95 0.91
CA ALA A 244 -17.30 19.70 1.47
C ALA A 244 -17.34 19.06 2.86
N GLY A 245 -18.10 19.63 3.80
CA GLY A 245 -18.26 19.11 5.15
C GLY A 245 -18.83 17.69 5.19
N ARG A 246 -19.90 17.40 4.43
CA ARG A 246 -20.50 16.05 4.40
C ARG A 246 -19.59 15.05 3.69
N ARG A 247 -18.94 15.46 2.60
CA ARG A 247 -17.99 14.62 1.86
C ARG A 247 -16.90 14.09 2.79
N ALA A 248 -16.29 14.96 3.59
CA ALA A 248 -15.26 14.57 4.54
C ALA A 248 -15.78 13.57 5.60
N LEU A 249 -17.00 13.78 6.13
CA LEU A 249 -17.64 12.82 7.04
C LEU A 249 -17.85 11.44 6.40
N LEU A 250 -18.28 11.41 5.14
CA LEU A 250 -18.57 10.16 4.43
C LEU A 250 -17.28 9.44 4.02
N VAL A 251 -16.24 10.15 3.59
CA VAL A 251 -14.91 9.55 3.35
C VAL A 251 -14.40 8.89 4.64
N ALA A 252 -14.46 9.60 5.78
CA ALA A 252 -14.07 9.05 7.07
C ALA A 252 -14.97 7.88 7.55
N THR A 253 -16.15 7.71 6.98
CA THR A 253 -17.06 6.60 7.36
C THR A 253 -16.85 5.38 6.48
N PHE A 254 -16.71 5.58 5.16
CA PHE A 254 -16.69 4.49 4.19
C PHE A 254 -15.30 4.07 3.74
N LEU A 255 -14.31 4.98 3.79
CA LEU A 255 -12.96 4.73 3.28
C LEU A 255 -11.89 4.68 4.38
N THR A 256 -12.30 4.80 5.65
CA THR A 256 -11.39 4.54 6.78
C THR A 256 -10.97 3.08 6.73
N PRO A 257 -9.67 2.78 6.87
CA PRO A 257 -9.20 1.40 6.89
C PRO A 257 -9.91 0.57 7.96
N ALA A 258 -10.14 -0.71 7.63
CA ALA A 258 -10.73 -1.65 8.57
C ALA A 258 -9.86 -1.76 9.84
N ARG A 259 -10.52 -2.03 10.98
CA ARG A 259 -9.88 -2.28 12.27
C ARG A 259 -9.53 -3.74 12.45
#